data_AF-A0A7V9TCB2-F1
#
_entry.id   AF-A0A7V9TCB2-F1
#
_cell.length_a   1.000
_cell.length_b   1.000
_cell.length_c   1.000
_cell.angle_alpha   90.00
_cell.angle_beta   90.00
_cell.angle_gamma   90.00
#
_symmetry.space_group_name_H-M   'P 1'
#
loop_
_entity.id
_entity.type
_entity.pdbx_description
1 polymer ?
#
loop_
_entity_poly.entity_id
_entity_poly.type
_entity_poly.pdbx_seq_one_letter_code
_entity_poly.pdbx_strand_id
1 'polypeptide(L)'
;SEVNEPPKEKGLNRAAWNLRYGGPQVRRPPTEEETAFTGGPRGPHVMPGTYTVRLTVGDRKLEKPVQVRLDPTIPTVPQADLQMLHALTLKLRDMQSATNGALRTLDSLKDQLQNAEKVIKDRIPDAPKELTTDVTERLKQIEALQAKLVRPEEGLGISGRESLISRLGGLFFSMDGTNAAPTVYQREYFNELQTDFRARIEEVNTFISGTVPQINDTLRRAGAPTIAAGKAIELPR
;
A
#
# COMPACT_ATOMS: atom_id res chain seq x y z
N SER A 1 1.32 1.94 -17.40
CA SER A 1 2.29 2.91 -16.86
C SER A 1 2.14 4.19 -17.63
N GLU A 2 2.08 5.32 -16.93
CA GLU A 2 2.08 6.64 -17.54
C GLU A 2 3.47 7.23 -17.33
N VAL A 3 4.04 7.83 -18.37
CA VAL A 3 5.25 8.65 -18.21
C VAL A 3 4.75 9.99 -17.69
N ASN A 4 4.74 10.14 -16.38
CA ASN A 4 4.33 11.37 -15.73
C ASN A 4 5.39 12.44 -16.06
N GLU A 5 4.94 13.57 -16.60
CA GLU A 5 5.77 14.73 -16.97
C GLU A 5 6.69 14.57 -18.20
N PRO A 6 6.14 14.34 -19.41
CA PRO A 6 6.92 14.54 -20.62
C PRO A 6 7.33 16.03 -20.70
N PRO A 7 8.58 16.36 -21.07
CA PRO A 7 9.01 17.74 -21.17
C PRO A 7 8.15 18.49 -22.20
N LYS A 8 7.78 19.72 -21.85
CA LYS A 8 6.82 20.57 -22.59
C LYS A 8 7.49 21.76 -23.27
N GLU A 9 8.81 21.78 -23.27
CA GLU A 9 9.59 22.85 -23.87
C GLU A 9 9.54 22.77 -25.40
N LYS A 10 9.72 23.91 -26.06
CA LYS A 10 9.83 23.96 -27.52
C LYS A 10 11.12 23.24 -27.94
N GLY A 11 10.99 22.22 -28.78
CA GLY A 11 12.13 21.48 -29.30
C GLY A 11 11.94 19.96 -29.25
N LEU A 12 13.06 19.24 -29.27
CA LEU A 12 13.07 17.78 -29.18
C LEU A 12 12.88 17.34 -27.73
N ASN A 13 11.74 16.72 -27.46
CA ASN A 13 11.40 16.20 -26.14
C ASN A 13 11.66 14.69 -26.09
N ARG A 14 12.31 14.20 -25.02
CA ARG A 14 12.56 12.78 -24.79
C ARG A 14 11.79 12.31 -23.56
N ALA A 15 11.08 11.20 -23.73
CA ALA A 15 10.43 10.47 -22.65
C ALA A 15 10.94 9.02 -22.67
N ALA A 16 11.24 8.47 -21.50
CA ALA A 16 11.68 7.09 -21.34
C ALA A 16 10.69 6.31 -20.49
N TRP A 17 10.25 5.16 -20.98
CA TRP A 17 9.50 4.22 -20.17
C TRP A 17 10.47 3.20 -19.57
N ASN A 18 10.49 3.12 -18.24
CA ASN A 18 11.32 2.18 -17.48
C ASN A 18 10.84 0.71 -17.54
N LEU A 19 9.89 0.39 -18.44
CA LEU A 19 9.32 -0.95 -18.62
C LEU A 19 8.65 -1.52 -17.35
N ARG A 20 8.17 -0.67 -16.44
CA ARG A 20 7.52 -1.10 -15.18
C ARG A 20 6.08 -0.65 -15.07
N TYR A 21 5.32 -1.36 -14.27
CA TYR A 21 4.08 -0.87 -13.69
C TYR A 21 4.35 0.26 -12.68
N GLY A 22 3.32 1.04 -12.37
CA GLY A 22 3.38 1.96 -11.23
C GLY A 22 3.66 1.20 -9.93
N GLY A 23 4.36 1.87 -9.01
CA GLY A 23 4.58 1.37 -7.65
C GLY A 23 3.28 1.22 -6.85
N PRO A 24 3.38 0.66 -5.63
CA PRO A 24 2.25 0.58 -4.74
C PRO A 24 1.73 1.98 -4.37
N GLN A 25 0.45 2.08 -4.03
CA GLN A 25 -0.08 3.27 -3.37
C GLN A 25 0.68 3.49 -2.06
N VAL A 26 1.12 4.72 -1.80
CA VAL A 26 1.90 5.07 -0.61
C VAL A 26 1.03 5.63 0.51
N ARG A 27 1.42 5.40 1.77
CA ARG A 27 0.74 5.98 2.94
C ARG A 27 0.85 7.51 2.95
N ARG A 28 2.06 8.01 2.68
CA ARG A 28 2.39 9.42 2.48
C ARG A 28 3.43 9.53 1.36
N PRO A 29 3.56 10.70 0.70
CA PRO A 29 4.67 10.94 -0.21
C PRO A 29 6.00 10.62 0.48
N PRO A 30 6.89 9.84 -0.17
CA PRO A 30 8.21 9.59 0.39
C PRO A 30 9.05 10.87 0.29
N THR A 31 9.94 11.06 1.26
CA THR A 31 10.92 12.15 1.26
C THR A 31 12.07 11.84 0.30
N GLU A 32 12.84 12.87 -0.07
CA GLU A 32 14.05 12.70 -0.88
C GLU A 32 15.06 11.77 -0.17
N GLU A 33 15.24 11.93 1.14
CA GLU A 33 16.14 11.09 1.94
C GLU A 33 15.72 9.62 1.91
N GLU A 34 14.42 9.32 2.05
CA GLU A 34 13.90 7.94 1.99
C GLU A 34 14.09 7.26 0.63
N THR A 35 14.28 8.05 -0.44
CA THR A 35 14.41 7.53 -1.82
C THR A 35 15.80 7.67 -2.41
N ALA A 36 16.71 8.38 -1.73
CA ALA A 36 18.03 8.72 -2.24
C ALA A 36 18.89 7.49 -2.60
N PHE A 37 18.80 6.42 -1.82
CA PHE A 37 19.63 5.22 -2.00
C PHE A 37 18.93 4.06 -2.71
N THR A 38 17.65 3.85 -2.42
CA THR A 38 16.88 2.69 -2.90
C THR A 38 15.95 3.01 -4.07
N GLY A 39 15.76 4.31 -4.35
CA GLY A 39 14.72 4.80 -5.23
C GLY A 39 13.34 4.78 -4.58
N GLY A 40 12.37 5.42 -5.24
CA GLY A 40 10.97 5.39 -4.80
C GLY A 40 10.30 4.02 -4.98
N PRO A 41 9.11 3.82 -4.39
CA PRO A 41 8.30 2.62 -4.61
C PRO A 41 8.06 2.36 -6.10
N ARG A 42 8.30 1.12 -6.55
CA ARG A 42 8.20 0.74 -7.96
C ARG A 42 7.38 -0.52 -8.17
N GLY A 43 6.75 -0.63 -9.34
CA GLY A 43 6.01 -1.82 -9.72
C GLY A 43 6.90 -2.84 -10.42
N PRO A 44 6.40 -4.07 -10.62
CA PRO A 44 7.13 -5.08 -11.37
C PRO A 44 7.40 -4.64 -12.80
N HIS A 45 8.38 -5.25 -13.44
CA HIS A 45 8.54 -5.13 -14.88
C HIS A 45 7.31 -5.66 -15.62
N VAL A 46 7.04 -5.09 -16.79
CA VAL A 46 6.06 -5.65 -17.71
C VAL A 46 6.56 -6.94 -18.34
N MET A 47 5.64 -7.83 -18.69
CA MET A 47 5.97 -9.04 -19.42
C MET A 47 6.55 -8.71 -20.81
N PRO A 48 7.45 -9.55 -21.35
CA PRO A 48 7.80 -9.50 -22.76
C PRO A 48 6.55 -9.61 -23.64
N GLY A 49 6.46 -8.78 -24.68
CA GLY A 49 5.27 -8.69 -25.52
C GLY A 49 5.22 -7.43 -26.37
N THR A 50 4.16 -7.30 -27.16
CA THR A 50 3.92 -6.11 -27.98
C THR A 50 3.04 -5.13 -27.20
N TYR A 51 3.53 -3.92 -27.02
CA TYR A 51 2.84 -2.82 -26.34
C TYR A 51 2.59 -1.68 -27.32
N THR A 52 1.50 -0.95 -27.12
CA THR A 52 1.23 0.29 -27.87
C THR A 52 1.58 1.47 -26.99
N VAL A 53 2.58 2.25 -27.42
CA VAL A 53 2.86 3.55 -26.82
C VAL A 53 1.96 4.58 -27.46
N ARG A 54 1.24 5.33 -26.63
CA ARG A 54 0.33 6.39 -27.06
C ARG A 54 0.81 7.74 -26.53
N LEU A 55 1.00 8.69 -27.44
CA LEU A 55 1.25 10.10 -27.14
C LEU A 55 -0.02 10.90 -27.44
N THR A 56 -0.52 11.63 -26.45
CA THR A 56 -1.66 12.54 -26.60
C THR A 56 -1.19 13.98 -26.45
N VAL A 57 -1.47 14.83 -27.42
CA VAL A 57 -1.13 16.27 -27.41
C VAL A 57 -2.37 17.07 -27.84
N GLY A 58 -3.02 17.73 -26.87
CA GLY A 58 -4.37 18.27 -27.09
C GLY A 58 -5.32 17.17 -27.55
N ASP A 59 -5.98 17.37 -28.69
CA ASP A 59 -6.89 16.38 -29.28
C ASP A 59 -6.20 15.32 -30.14
N ARG A 60 -4.90 15.46 -30.41
CA ARG A 60 -4.16 14.53 -31.28
C ARG A 60 -3.67 13.32 -30.48
N LYS A 61 -3.89 12.13 -31.01
CA LYS A 61 -3.37 10.86 -30.49
C LYS A 61 -2.45 10.22 -31.53
N LEU A 62 -1.24 9.89 -31.12
CA LEU A 62 -0.24 9.20 -31.93
C LEU A 62 0.09 7.87 -31.25
N GLU A 63 0.00 6.77 -31.99
CA GLU A 63 0.23 5.43 -31.45
C GLU A 63 1.32 4.72 -32.26
N LYS A 64 2.22 4.03 -31.56
CA LYS A 64 3.25 3.19 -32.15
C LYS A 64 3.42 1.89 -31.37
N PRO A 65 3.54 0.74 -32.06
CA PRO A 65 3.87 -0.51 -31.39
C PRO A 65 5.35 -0.52 -30.97
N VAL A 66 5.62 -1.11 -29.83
CA VAL A 66 6.95 -1.39 -29.29
C VAL A 66 6.98 -2.83 -28.83
N GLN A 67 8.03 -3.57 -29.20
CA GLN A 67 8.22 -4.94 -28.75
C GLN A 67 9.18 -4.95 -27.55
N VAL A 68 8.66 -5.41 -26.40
CA VAL A 68 9.45 -5.66 -25.19
C VAL A 68 9.94 -7.11 -25.25
N ARG A 69 11.24 -7.30 -25.02
CA ARG A 69 11.90 -8.61 -25.03
C ARG A 69 12.77 -8.74 -23.79
N LEU A 70 13.10 -9.98 -23.42
CA LEU A 70 14.18 -10.22 -22.47
C LEU A 70 15.52 -9.81 -23.05
N ASP A 71 16.48 -9.54 -22.17
CA ASP A 71 17.87 -9.34 -22.57
C ASP A 71 18.37 -10.58 -23.34
N PRO A 72 18.88 -10.44 -24.57
CA PRO A 72 19.34 -11.58 -25.35
C PRO A 72 20.59 -12.27 -24.78
N THR A 73 21.25 -11.66 -23.79
CA THR A 73 22.47 -12.18 -23.17
C THR A 73 22.22 -13.11 -21.99
N ILE A 74 20.99 -13.16 -21.46
CA ILE A 74 20.62 -14.07 -20.37
C ILE A 74 20.13 -15.42 -20.90
N PRO A 75 20.29 -16.51 -20.13
CA PRO A 75 19.70 -17.80 -20.49
C PRO A 75 18.19 -17.69 -20.73
N THR A 76 17.69 -18.44 -21.71
CA THR A 76 16.26 -18.48 -22.02
C THR A 76 15.47 -18.91 -20.78
N VAL A 77 14.59 -18.03 -20.31
CA VAL A 77 13.67 -18.31 -19.20
C VAL A 77 12.35 -18.80 -19.77
N PRO A 78 11.79 -19.92 -19.26
CA PRO A 78 10.46 -20.36 -19.66
C PRO A 78 9.41 -19.26 -19.47
N GLN A 79 8.52 -19.09 -20.44
CA GLN A 79 7.46 -18.08 -20.38
C GLN A 79 6.57 -18.25 -19.14
N ALA A 80 6.29 -19.49 -18.73
CA ALA A 80 5.50 -19.79 -17.54
C ALA A 80 6.16 -19.26 -16.25
N ASP A 81 7.49 -19.31 -16.16
CA ASP A 81 8.23 -18.82 -15.00
C ASP A 81 8.17 -17.31 -14.89
N LEU A 82 8.31 -16.60 -16.02
CA LEU A 82 8.12 -15.16 -16.09
C LEU A 82 6.69 -14.75 -15.73
N GLN A 83 5.70 -15.49 -16.21
CA GLN A 83 4.29 -15.25 -15.86
C GLN A 83 4.03 -15.44 -14.37
N MET A 84 4.61 -16.47 -13.76
CA MET A 84 4.51 -16.70 -12.32
C MET A 84 5.19 -15.58 -11.53
N LEU A 85 6.42 -15.21 -11.88
CA LEU A 85 7.15 -14.10 -11.27
C LEU A 85 6.34 -12.80 -11.35
N HIS A 86 5.83 -12.48 -12.54
CA HIS A 86 5.01 -11.30 -12.77
C HIS A 86 3.73 -11.33 -11.92
N ALA A 87 3.02 -12.47 -11.87
CA ALA A 87 1.81 -12.59 -11.07
C ALA A 87 2.07 -12.40 -9.57
N LEU A 88 3.14 -13.01 -9.02
CA LEU A 88 3.48 -12.89 -7.60
C LEU A 88 3.91 -11.46 -7.24
N THR A 89 4.78 -10.85 -8.04
CA THR A 89 5.26 -9.48 -7.81
C THR A 89 4.15 -8.44 -7.96
N LEU A 90 3.21 -8.65 -8.89
CA LEU A 90 2.02 -7.80 -9.02
C LEU A 90 1.12 -7.90 -7.79
N LYS A 91 0.89 -9.12 -7.28
CA LYS A 91 0.15 -9.34 -6.03
C LYS A 91 0.85 -8.71 -4.83
N LEU A 92 2.18 -8.80 -4.72
CA LEU A 92 2.94 -8.15 -3.65
C LEU A 92 2.80 -6.62 -3.69
N ARG A 93 2.84 -6.02 -4.88
CA ARG A 93 2.56 -4.58 -5.04
C ARG A 93 1.14 -4.21 -4.60
N ASP A 94 0.15 -5.04 -4.91
CA ASP A 94 -1.24 -4.79 -4.50
C ASP A 94 -1.44 -4.95 -3.01
N MET A 95 -0.82 -5.96 -2.39
CA MET A 95 -0.83 -6.12 -0.93
C MET A 95 -0.18 -4.91 -0.25
N GLN A 96 0.96 -4.42 -0.73
CA GLN A 96 1.56 -3.18 -0.24
C GLN A 96 0.61 -1.98 -0.37
N SER A 97 -0.08 -1.84 -1.50
CA SER A 97 -1.06 -0.78 -1.73
C SER A 97 -2.24 -0.84 -0.77
N ALA A 98 -2.76 -2.04 -0.53
CA ALA A 98 -3.86 -2.28 0.41
C ALA A 98 -3.44 -2.01 1.86
N THR A 99 -2.24 -2.45 2.27
CA THR A 99 -1.68 -2.15 3.60
C THR A 99 -1.50 -0.64 3.81
N ASN A 100 -0.97 0.07 2.81
CA ASN A 100 -0.86 1.53 2.87
C ASN A 100 -2.24 2.22 2.87
N GLY A 101 -3.21 1.67 2.14
CA GLY A 101 -4.61 2.10 2.20
C GLY A 101 -5.20 1.97 3.59
N ALA A 102 -5.03 0.81 4.23
CA ALA A 102 -5.45 0.55 5.61
C ALA A 102 -4.84 1.56 6.58
N LEU A 103 -3.53 1.81 6.46
CA LEU A 103 -2.84 2.78 7.31
C LEU A 103 -3.37 4.21 7.15
N ARG A 104 -3.65 4.66 5.92
CA ARG A 104 -4.27 5.97 5.69
C ARG A 104 -5.67 6.08 6.30
N THR A 105 -6.47 5.02 6.19
CA THR A 105 -7.79 4.99 6.85
C THR A 105 -7.66 5.08 8.36
N LEU A 106 -6.74 4.31 8.96
CA LEU A 106 -6.48 4.36 10.40
C LEU A 106 -5.94 5.72 10.86
N ASP A 107 -5.06 6.36 10.08
CA ASP A 107 -4.59 7.73 10.35
C ASP A 107 -5.76 8.72 10.39
N SER A 108 -6.63 8.66 9.38
CA SER A 108 -7.81 9.54 9.33
C SER A 108 -8.77 9.30 10.50
N LEU A 109 -9.01 8.04 10.87
CA LEU A 109 -9.86 7.71 12.01
C LEU A 109 -9.25 8.20 13.33
N LYS A 110 -7.93 8.07 13.49
CA LYS A 110 -7.21 8.57 14.65
C LYS A 110 -7.36 10.09 14.77
N ASP A 111 -7.10 10.83 13.71
CA ASP A 111 -7.18 12.29 13.70
C ASP A 111 -8.61 12.78 14.01
N GLN A 112 -9.62 12.14 13.40
CA GLN A 112 -11.02 12.47 13.65
C GLN A 112 -11.44 12.19 15.09
N LEU A 113 -11.00 11.06 15.66
CA LEU A 113 -11.32 10.68 17.03
C LEU A 113 -10.60 11.56 18.06
N GLN A 114 -9.35 11.96 17.79
CA GLN A 114 -8.63 12.95 18.60
C GLN A 114 -9.31 14.33 18.55
N ASN A 115 -9.85 14.73 17.40
CA ASN A 115 -10.64 15.95 17.29
C ASN A 115 -11.95 15.87 18.09
N ALA A 116 -12.66 14.73 18.03
CA ALA A 116 -13.85 14.50 18.83
C ALA A 116 -13.53 14.56 20.34
N GLU A 117 -12.42 13.95 20.78
CA GLU A 117 -11.94 14.01 22.16
C GLU A 117 -11.73 15.45 22.65
N LYS A 118 -11.09 16.30 21.82
CA LYS A 118 -10.90 17.73 22.12
C LYS A 118 -12.23 18.46 22.26
N VAL A 119 -13.16 18.24 21.33
CA VAL A 119 -14.49 18.87 21.37
C VAL A 119 -15.27 18.46 22.61
N ILE A 120 -15.19 17.19 23.02
CA ILE A 120 -15.80 16.70 24.27
C ILE A 120 -15.23 17.47 25.46
N LYS A 121 -13.90 17.56 25.57
CA LYS A 121 -13.22 18.27 26.67
C LYS A 121 -13.55 19.76 26.73
N ASP A 122 -13.64 20.42 25.58
CA ASP A 122 -13.80 21.88 25.50
C ASP A 122 -15.25 22.34 25.61
N ARG A 123 -16.20 21.56 25.09
CA ARG A 123 -17.60 21.97 24.90
C ARG A 123 -18.61 21.16 25.70
N ILE A 124 -18.18 20.07 26.34
CA ILE A 124 -19.04 19.18 27.12
C ILE A 124 -18.40 18.99 28.51
N PRO A 125 -18.46 20.01 29.39
CA PRO A 125 -17.79 19.98 30.69
C PRO A 125 -18.28 18.85 31.61
N ASP A 126 -19.52 18.38 31.43
CA ASP A 126 -20.12 17.26 32.16
C ASP A 126 -20.16 15.95 31.34
N ALA A 127 -19.20 15.77 30.42
CA ALA A 127 -19.11 14.55 29.63
C ALA A 127 -19.01 13.31 30.54
N PRO A 128 -19.80 12.25 30.30
CA PRO A 128 -19.71 11.01 31.07
C PRO A 128 -18.28 10.45 31.05
N LYS A 129 -17.79 9.99 32.20
CA LYS A 129 -16.43 9.38 32.28
C LYS A 129 -16.32 8.18 31.34
N GLU A 130 -17.41 7.46 31.15
CA GLU A 130 -17.55 6.32 30.26
C GLU A 130 -17.25 6.73 28.80
N LEU A 131 -17.71 7.90 28.36
CA LEU A 131 -17.43 8.43 27.02
C LEU A 131 -15.94 8.71 26.83
N THR A 132 -15.32 9.40 27.78
CA THR A 132 -13.88 9.74 27.69
C THR A 132 -13.00 8.49 27.73
N THR A 133 -13.41 7.48 28.51
CA THR A 133 -12.74 6.18 28.58
C THR A 133 -12.89 5.42 27.26
N ASP A 134 -14.10 5.35 26.71
CA ASP A 134 -14.38 4.70 25.42
C ASP A 134 -13.54 5.32 24.30
N VAL A 135 -13.53 6.65 24.16
CA VAL A 135 -12.71 7.35 23.15
C VAL A 135 -11.22 7.01 23.30
N THR A 136 -10.70 7.02 24.54
CA THR A 136 -9.29 6.67 24.82
C THR A 136 -8.97 5.23 24.46
N GLU A 137 -9.86 4.28 24.79
CA GLU A 137 -9.69 2.87 24.43
C GLU A 137 -9.71 2.66 22.91
N ARG A 138 -10.61 3.34 22.20
CA ARG A 138 -10.71 3.25 20.73
C ARG A 138 -9.49 3.86 20.05
N LEU A 139 -8.91 4.95 20.58
CA LEU A 139 -7.62 5.46 20.13
C LEU A 139 -6.50 4.42 20.29
N LYS A 140 -6.42 3.75 21.45
CA LYS A 140 -5.44 2.67 21.68
C LYS A 140 -5.65 1.49 20.73
N GLN A 141 -6.90 1.14 20.42
CA GLN A 141 -7.21 0.09 19.44
C GLN A 141 -6.72 0.45 18.04
N ILE A 142 -6.94 1.69 17.60
CA ILE A 142 -6.42 2.18 16.31
C ILE A 142 -4.89 2.10 16.28
N GLU A 143 -4.22 2.55 17.34
CA GLU A 143 -2.75 2.49 17.44
C GLU A 143 -2.21 1.05 17.43
N ALA A 144 -2.91 0.12 18.08
CA ALA A 144 -2.56 -1.29 18.05
C ALA A 144 -2.70 -1.89 16.64
N LEU A 145 -3.78 -1.56 15.92
CA LEU A 145 -3.96 -1.97 14.52
C LEU A 145 -2.87 -1.39 13.62
N GLN A 146 -2.52 -0.11 13.80
CA GLN A 146 -1.42 0.51 13.07
C GLN A 146 -0.10 -0.21 13.37
N ALA A 147 0.20 -0.47 14.65
CA ALA A 147 1.41 -1.16 15.08
C ALA A 147 1.54 -2.54 14.44
N LYS A 148 0.45 -3.31 14.34
CA LYS A 148 0.45 -4.61 13.64
C LYS A 148 0.85 -4.52 12.17
N LEU A 149 0.68 -3.37 11.51
CA LEU A 149 1.00 -3.20 10.09
C LEU A 149 2.41 -2.63 9.85
N VAL A 150 2.90 -1.74 10.73
CA VAL A 150 4.16 -0.99 10.51
C VAL A 150 5.27 -1.26 11.52
N ARG A 151 4.95 -1.82 12.68
CA ARG A 151 6.00 -2.12 13.68
C ARG A 151 6.50 -3.54 13.49
N PRO A 152 7.80 -3.76 13.75
CA PRO A 152 8.31 -5.09 13.92
C PRO A 152 7.53 -5.84 15.02
N GLU A 153 7.20 -7.11 14.81
CA GLU A 153 6.70 -7.93 15.93
C GLU A 153 7.83 -8.19 16.92
N GLU A 154 7.51 -8.29 18.20
CA GLU A 154 8.48 -8.72 19.20
C GLU A 154 8.97 -10.13 18.84
N GLY A 155 10.29 -10.25 18.71
CA GLY A 155 11.01 -11.46 18.39
C GLY A 155 12.38 -11.42 19.07
N LEU A 156 12.84 -12.57 19.56
CA LEU A 156 14.14 -12.68 20.22
C LEU A 156 15.25 -12.50 19.17
N GLY A 157 15.88 -11.33 19.15
CA GLY A 157 16.97 -10.97 18.23
C GLY A 157 17.23 -9.45 18.21
N ILE A 158 18.36 -9.03 17.63
CA ILE A 158 18.84 -7.63 17.64
C ILE A 158 17.93 -6.67 16.82
N SER A 159 16.97 -7.18 16.04
CA SER A 159 16.18 -6.37 15.09
C SER A 159 14.65 -6.46 15.23
N GLY A 160 14.10 -7.30 16.11
CA GLY A 160 12.67 -7.66 16.04
C GLY A 160 12.29 -8.33 14.71
N ARG A 161 11.07 -8.87 14.59
CA ARG A 161 10.57 -9.42 13.31
C ARG A 161 10.10 -8.26 12.43
N GLU A 162 10.58 -8.12 11.19
CA GLU A 162 10.20 -7.01 10.31
C GLU A 162 8.67 -6.78 10.18
N SER A 163 8.27 -5.51 9.99
CA SER A 163 6.86 -5.15 9.79
C SER A 163 6.23 -5.82 8.57
N LEU A 164 4.90 -5.96 8.52
CA LEU A 164 4.22 -6.55 7.35
C LEU A 164 4.57 -5.78 6.07
N ILE A 165 4.56 -4.45 6.11
CA ILE A 165 4.91 -3.62 4.94
C ILE A 165 6.37 -3.86 4.49
N SER A 166 7.31 -3.99 5.44
CA SER A 166 8.72 -4.30 5.16
C SER A 166 8.87 -5.68 4.53
N ARG A 167 8.23 -6.71 5.09
CA ARG A 167 8.29 -8.09 4.58
C ARG A 167 7.73 -8.21 3.17
N LEU A 168 6.58 -7.58 2.90
CA LEU A 168 5.98 -7.55 1.56
C LEU A 168 6.91 -6.87 0.54
N GLY A 169 7.49 -5.72 0.91
CA GLY A 169 8.45 -5.00 0.07
C GLY A 169 9.75 -5.79 -0.15
N GLY A 170 10.30 -6.39 0.90
CA GLY A 170 11.51 -7.21 0.85
C GLY A 170 11.35 -8.41 -0.09
N LEU A 171 10.25 -9.15 0.03
CA LEU A 171 9.96 -10.25 -0.90
C LEU A 171 9.79 -9.75 -2.34
N PHE A 172 9.09 -8.63 -2.54
CA PHE A 172 8.95 -8.01 -3.85
C PHE A 172 10.32 -7.70 -4.48
N PHE A 173 11.22 -7.04 -3.74
CA PHE A 173 12.55 -6.70 -4.25
C PHE A 173 13.43 -7.93 -4.50
N SER A 174 13.30 -8.98 -3.69
CA SER A 174 14.02 -10.25 -3.91
C SER A 174 13.61 -10.96 -5.21
N MET A 175 12.37 -10.74 -5.67
CA MET A 175 11.82 -11.32 -6.89
C MET A 175 12.05 -10.41 -8.11
N ASP A 176 11.77 -9.11 -7.97
CA ASP A 176 11.82 -8.10 -9.05
C ASP A 176 13.22 -7.91 -9.67
N GLY A 177 14.28 -8.27 -8.94
CA GLY A 177 15.66 -8.16 -9.41
C GLY A 177 16.13 -9.25 -10.36
N THR A 178 15.31 -10.28 -10.63
CA THR A 178 15.74 -11.45 -11.41
C THR A 178 14.79 -11.74 -12.57
N ASN A 179 15.36 -12.08 -13.73
CA ASN A 179 14.60 -12.71 -14.83
C ASN A 179 14.70 -14.22 -14.66
N ALA A 180 14.06 -14.78 -13.63
CA ALA A 180 14.12 -16.20 -13.32
C ALA A 180 12.82 -16.66 -12.63
N ALA A 181 12.64 -17.98 -12.55
CA ALA A 181 11.54 -18.56 -11.79
C ALA A 181 11.67 -18.19 -10.30
N PRO A 182 10.56 -17.82 -9.62
CA PRO A 182 10.56 -17.67 -8.17
C PRO A 182 11.01 -18.97 -7.50
N THR A 183 11.91 -18.91 -6.52
CA THR A 183 12.38 -20.11 -5.81
C THR A 183 11.25 -20.77 -5.01
N VAL A 184 11.42 -22.04 -4.61
CA VAL A 184 10.45 -22.74 -3.75
C VAL A 184 10.20 -21.94 -2.47
N TYR A 185 11.26 -21.52 -1.79
CA TYR A 185 11.19 -20.71 -0.57
C TYR A 185 10.49 -19.37 -0.78
N GLN A 186 10.74 -18.69 -1.91
CA GLN A 186 10.05 -17.44 -2.23
C GLN A 186 8.54 -17.63 -2.40
N ARG A 187 8.10 -18.76 -2.97
CA ARG A 187 6.67 -19.08 -3.12
C ARG A 187 6.02 -19.48 -1.80
N GLU A 188 6.71 -20.27 -0.99
CA GLU A 188 6.24 -20.64 0.35
C GLU A 188 6.09 -19.40 1.24
N TYR A 189 7.10 -18.54 1.25
CA TYR A 189 7.07 -17.29 2.00
C TYR A 189 5.99 -16.33 1.49
N PHE A 190 5.75 -16.28 0.17
CA PHE A 190 4.62 -15.53 -0.38
C PHE A 190 3.28 -16.01 0.21
N ASN A 191 3.06 -17.33 0.32
CA ASN A 191 1.82 -17.88 0.85
C ASN A 191 1.64 -17.57 2.34
N GLU A 192 2.72 -17.63 3.12
CA GLU A 192 2.74 -17.22 4.52
C GLU A 192 2.36 -15.73 4.66
N LEU A 193 3.04 -14.86 3.90
CA LEU A 193 2.76 -13.42 3.91
C LEU A 193 1.35 -13.10 3.43
N GLN A 194 0.82 -13.82 2.46
CA GLN A 194 -0.55 -13.64 2.00
C GLN A 194 -1.56 -13.98 3.10
N THR A 195 -1.32 -15.03 3.87
CA THR A 195 -2.18 -15.44 4.99
C THR A 195 -2.14 -14.39 6.11
N ASP A 196 -0.94 -13.96 6.52
CA ASP A 196 -0.74 -12.91 7.52
C ASP A 196 -1.36 -11.57 7.08
N PHE A 197 -1.15 -11.18 5.82
CA PHE A 197 -1.76 -10.01 5.20
C PHE A 197 -3.29 -10.05 5.29
N ARG A 198 -3.93 -11.16 4.88
CA ARG A 198 -5.39 -11.29 4.91
C ARG A 198 -5.93 -11.13 6.33
N ALA A 199 -5.35 -11.83 7.30
CA ALA A 199 -5.76 -11.75 8.69
C ALA A 199 -5.70 -10.30 9.23
N ARG A 200 -4.59 -9.58 9.00
CA ARG A 200 -4.46 -8.20 9.48
C ARG A 200 -5.41 -7.22 8.79
N ILE A 201 -5.63 -7.37 7.48
CA ILE A 201 -6.58 -6.51 6.76
C ILE A 201 -8.03 -6.81 7.17
N GLU A 202 -8.35 -8.08 7.45
CA GLU A 202 -9.66 -8.46 7.99
C GLU A 202 -9.93 -7.88 9.38
N GLU A 203 -8.92 -7.84 10.25
CA GLU A 203 -9.02 -7.13 11.54
C GLU A 203 -9.35 -5.65 11.35
N VAL A 204 -8.64 -4.97 10.44
CA VAL A 204 -8.89 -3.55 10.12
C VAL A 204 -10.29 -3.35 9.53
N ASN A 205 -10.73 -4.23 8.63
CA ASN A 205 -12.07 -4.17 8.03
C ASN A 205 -13.17 -4.42 9.06
N THR A 206 -12.93 -5.31 10.02
CA THR A 206 -13.86 -5.57 11.14
C THR A 206 -13.97 -4.34 12.03
N PHE A 207 -12.85 -3.67 12.33
CA PHE A 207 -12.87 -2.41 13.07
C PHE A 207 -13.64 -1.31 12.34
N ILE A 208 -13.39 -1.13 11.04
CA ILE A 208 -14.07 -0.14 10.20
C ILE A 208 -15.59 -0.39 10.14
N SER A 209 -16.01 -1.64 9.90
CA SER A 209 -17.41 -1.98 9.66
C SER A 209 -18.24 -2.21 10.93
N GLY A 210 -17.62 -2.68 12.01
CA GLY A 210 -18.28 -2.98 13.27
C GLY A 210 -18.07 -1.91 14.34
N THR A 211 -16.82 -1.53 14.60
CA THR A 211 -16.48 -0.64 15.73
C THR A 211 -16.77 0.83 15.43
N VAL A 212 -16.52 1.32 14.21
CA VAL A 212 -16.77 2.73 13.89
C VAL A 212 -18.25 3.14 14.04
N PRO A 213 -19.25 2.35 13.60
CA PRO A 213 -20.65 2.65 13.88
C PRO A 213 -20.95 2.78 15.38
N GLN A 214 -20.40 1.90 16.21
CA GLN A 214 -20.56 1.93 17.66
C GLN A 214 -19.96 3.21 18.28
N ILE A 215 -18.77 3.61 17.80
CA ILE A 215 -18.14 4.89 18.18
C ILE A 215 -19.08 6.05 17.82
N ASN A 216 -19.64 6.04 16.59
CA ASN A 216 -20.54 7.10 16.14
C ASN A 216 -21.84 7.18 16.94
N ASP A 217 -22.39 6.06 17.38
CA ASP A 217 -23.58 6.03 18.23
C ASP A 217 -23.30 6.60 19.62
N THR A 218 -22.12 6.33 20.18
CA THR A 218 -21.68 6.90 21.46
C THR A 218 -21.40 8.41 21.35
N LEU A 219 -20.69 8.85 20.30
CA LEU A 219 -20.42 10.26 20.04
C LEU A 219 -21.73 11.05 19.82
N ARG A 220 -22.67 10.49 19.05
CA ARG A 220 -23.97 11.12 18.76
C ARG A 220 -24.82 11.29 20.02
N ARG A 221 -24.89 10.27 20.87
CA ARG A 221 -25.63 10.35 22.15
C ARG A 221 -25.07 11.43 23.07
N ALA A 222 -23.78 11.69 23.00
CA ALA A 222 -23.12 12.75 23.75
C ALA A 222 -23.19 14.14 23.09
N GLY A 223 -23.76 14.26 21.88
CA GLY A 223 -23.75 15.53 21.13
C GLY A 223 -22.37 15.91 20.55
N ALA A 224 -21.45 14.94 20.47
CA ALA A 224 -20.12 15.14 19.90
C ALA A 224 -20.11 14.87 18.37
N PRO A 225 -19.14 15.43 17.62
CA PRO A 225 -19.00 15.16 16.19
C PRO A 225 -18.71 13.67 15.90
N THR A 226 -19.45 13.08 14.96
CA THR A 226 -19.22 11.71 14.49
C THR A 226 -18.05 11.62 13.51
N ILE A 227 -17.45 10.44 13.38
CA ILE A 227 -16.33 10.15 12.47
C ILE A 227 -16.81 9.43 11.21
N ALA A 228 -16.11 9.63 10.09
CA ALA A 228 -16.33 8.95 8.83
C ALA A 228 -15.52 7.65 8.77
N ALA A 229 -16.21 6.50 8.67
CA ALA A 229 -15.60 5.16 8.68
C ALA A 229 -14.62 4.89 7.52
N GLY A 230 -14.74 5.62 6.41
CA GLY A 230 -14.03 5.29 5.17
C GLY A 230 -14.63 4.05 4.47
N LYS A 231 -14.01 3.62 3.38
CA LYS A 231 -14.39 2.38 2.68
C LYS A 231 -13.59 1.21 3.26
N ALA A 232 -14.19 0.02 3.25
CA ALA A 232 -13.46 -1.22 3.53
C ALA A 232 -12.27 -1.36 2.59
N ILE A 233 -11.17 -1.89 3.11
CA ILE A 233 -9.95 -2.13 2.36
C ILE A 233 -10.17 -3.35 1.47
N GLU A 234 -10.07 -3.13 0.16
CA GLU A 234 -10.21 -4.20 -0.82
C GLU A 234 -9.01 -5.16 -0.76
N LEU A 235 -9.30 -6.46 -0.66
CA LEU A 235 -8.28 -7.49 -0.75
C LEU A 235 -7.92 -7.72 -2.23
N PRO A 236 -6.64 -7.69 -2.60
CA PRO A 236 -6.20 -8.05 -3.95
C PRO A 236 -6.69 -9.46 -4.33
N ARG A 237 -7.13 -9.62 -5.57
CA ARG A 237 -7.55 -10.92 -6.14
C ARG A 237 -6.34 -11.78 -6.54
#